data_AF-A0A0F3H281-F1
#
_entry.id   AF-A0A0F3H281-F1
#
_cell.length_a   1.000
_cell.length_b   1.000
_cell.length_c   1.000
_cell.angle_alpha   90.00
_cell.angle_beta   90.00
_cell.angle_gamma   90.00
#
_symmetry.space_group_name_H-M   'P 1'
#
loop_
_entity.id
_entity.type
_entity.pdbx_description
1 polymer ?
#
loop_
_entity_poly.entity_id
_entity_poly.type
_entity_poly.pdbx_seq_one_letter_code
_entity_poly.pdbx_strand_id
1 'polypeptide(L)'
;AVVISAGMATAVSQAYYGSHPTFIVASHDMIGVREIPFYLLFGLLIGVIAVIYIKVFYGVKDFFAAINLPQQVKAIAGAFCMGLIGIFLPQVMGDGYACINEALNGHYSLTFFVVLIFFTKT
;
A
#
# COMPACT_ATOMS: atom_id res chain seq x y z
N ALA A 1 -3.34 -29.58 -6.62
CA ALA A 1 -4.57 -28.76 -6.67
C ALA A 1 -4.25 -27.26 -6.74
N VAL A 2 -3.54 -26.69 -5.75
CA VAL A 2 -3.26 -25.23 -5.66
C VAL A 2 -2.59 -24.64 -6.91
N VAL A 3 -1.62 -25.35 -7.50
CA VAL A 3 -0.90 -24.87 -8.71
C VAL A 3 -1.84 -24.82 -9.94
N ILE A 4 -2.67 -25.84 -10.11
CA ILE A 4 -3.63 -25.93 -11.22
C ILE A 4 -4.71 -24.85 -11.06
N SER A 5 -5.20 -24.62 -9.85
CA SER A 5 -6.17 -23.55 -9.57
C SER A 5 -5.58 -22.16 -9.77
N ALA A 6 -4.34 -21.92 -9.36
CA ALA A 6 -3.66 -20.64 -9.58
C ALA A 6 -3.48 -20.38 -11.08
N GLY A 7 -3.05 -21.38 -11.85
CA GLY A 7 -2.94 -21.29 -13.30
C GLY A 7 -4.28 -20.99 -13.99
N MET A 8 -5.36 -21.68 -13.58
CA MET A 8 -6.70 -21.44 -14.12
C MET A 8 -7.21 -20.04 -13.78
N ALA A 9 -7.01 -19.57 -12.53
CA ALA A 9 -7.38 -18.22 -12.12
C ALA A 9 -6.64 -17.14 -12.91
N THR A 10 -5.32 -17.31 -13.11
CA THR A 10 -4.50 -16.40 -13.91
C THR A 10 -4.93 -16.39 -15.38
N ALA A 11 -5.26 -17.56 -15.96
CA ALA A 11 -5.74 -17.64 -17.34
C ALA A 11 -7.08 -16.92 -17.53
N VAL A 12 -8.04 -17.14 -16.62
CA VAL A 12 -9.34 -16.46 -16.64
C VAL A 12 -9.18 -14.96 -16.44
N SER A 13 -8.33 -14.54 -15.50
CA SER A 13 -8.05 -13.12 -15.25
C SER A 13 -7.46 -12.43 -16.48
N GLN A 14 -6.51 -13.07 -17.17
CA GLN A 14 -5.91 -12.50 -18.37
C GLN A 14 -6.88 -12.48 -19.56
N ALA A 15 -7.78 -13.46 -19.65
CA ALA A 15 -8.81 -13.49 -20.69
C ALA A 15 -9.81 -12.32 -20.56
N TYR A 16 -10.13 -11.91 -19.32
CA TYR A 16 -11.05 -10.79 -19.05
C TYR A 16 -10.39 -9.42 -19.01
N TYR A 17 -9.23 -9.29 -18.36
CA TYR A 17 -8.58 -8.00 -18.08
C TYR A 17 -7.40 -7.68 -19.01
N GLY A 18 -7.01 -8.61 -19.89
CA GLY A 18 -5.84 -8.48 -20.75
C GLY A 18 -4.52 -8.82 -20.05
N SER A 19 -3.47 -9.09 -20.84
CA SER A 19 -2.14 -9.47 -20.38
C SER A 19 -1.19 -8.26 -20.28
N HIS A 20 -1.69 -7.13 -19.78
CA HIS A 20 -0.89 -5.93 -19.63
C HIS A 20 -0.22 -5.88 -18.25
N PRO A 21 1.11 -5.66 -18.16
CA PRO A 21 1.79 -5.51 -16.89
C PRO A 21 1.27 -4.27 -16.18
N THR A 22 0.90 -4.41 -14.90
CA THR A 22 0.36 -3.32 -14.07
C THR A 22 1.38 -2.20 -13.85
N PHE A 23 2.67 -2.51 -13.97
CA PHE A 23 3.77 -1.56 -13.84
C PHE A 23 4.75 -1.74 -14.99
N ILE A 24 5.05 -0.64 -15.69
CA ILE A 24 6.10 -0.60 -16.72
C ILE A 24 7.30 0.06 -16.06
N VAL A 25 8.26 -0.75 -15.60
CA VAL A 25 9.46 -0.25 -14.93
C VAL A 25 10.60 -0.21 -15.94
N ALA A 26 11.23 0.95 -16.11
CA ALA A 26 12.43 1.09 -16.93
C ALA A 26 13.55 0.21 -16.35
N SER A 27 14.21 -0.56 -17.20
CA SER A 27 15.29 -1.47 -16.82
C SER A 27 16.39 -0.70 -16.08
N HIS A 28 16.50 -0.96 -14.77
CA HIS A 28 17.66 -0.55 -13.98
C HIS A 28 18.68 -1.68 -14.05
N ASP A 29 19.82 -1.40 -14.69
CA ASP A 29 20.95 -2.32 -14.67
C ASP A 29 21.53 -2.35 -13.25
N MET A 30 21.74 -3.55 -12.69
CA MET A 30 22.39 -3.70 -11.39
C MET A 30 23.86 -3.29 -11.52
N ILE A 31 24.25 -2.16 -10.95
CA ILE A 31 25.56 -1.53 -11.23
C ILE A 31 26.69 -2.12 -10.36
N GLY A 32 26.39 -2.98 -9.38
CA GLY A 32 27.40 -3.88 -8.79
C GLY A 32 27.11 -4.39 -7.37
N VAL A 33 27.88 -5.39 -6.94
CA VAL A 33 27.80 -6.07 -5.62
C VAL A 33 27.88 -5.09 -4.42
N ARG A 34 28.39 -3.87 -4.65
CA ARG A 34 28.54 -2.82 -3.63
C ARG A 34 27.22 -2.19 -3.16
N GLU A 35 26.12 -2.40 -3.88
CA GLU A 35 24.79 -1.88 -3.53
C GLU A 35 24.02 -2.80 -2.57
N ILE A 36 24.45 -4.07 -2.44
CA ILE A 36 23.80 -5.07 -1.57
C ILE A 36 23.68 -4.61 -0.11
N PRO A 37 24.72 -4.02 0.53
CA PRO A 37 24.59 -3.52 1.90
C PRO A 37 23.53 -2.42 2.06
N PHE A 38 23.33 -1.57 1.05
CA PHE A 38 22.29 -0.54 1.07
C PHE A 38 20.89 -1.16 0.99
N TYR A 39 20.69 -2.16 0.15
CA TYR A 39 19.43 -2.91 0.12
C TYR A 39 19.14 -3.63 1.43
N LEU A 40 20.16 -4.15 2.11
CA LEU A 40 20.01 -4.80 3.40
C LEU A 40 19.57 -3.79 4.48
N LEU A 41 20.19 -2.61 4.52
CA LEU A 41 19.78 -1.53 5.41
C LEU A 41 18.35 -1.07 5.11
N PHE A 42 17.99 -0.93 3.83
CA PHE A 42 16.64 -0.55 3.41
C PHE A 42 15.60 -1.62 3.81
N GLY A 43 15.93 -2.90 3.66
CA GLY A 43 15.10 -4.01 4.13
C GLY A 43 14.89 -3.97 5.64
N LEU A 44 15.92 -3.63 6.42
CA LEU A 44 15.80 -3.46 7.87
C LEU A 44 14.85 -2.28 8.21
N LEU A 45 15.00 -1.14 7.53
CA LEU A 45 14.13 0.03 7.71
C LEU A 45 12.67 -0.31 7.38
N ILE A 46 12.42 -0.97 6.24
CA ILE A 46 11.07 -1.43 5.86
C ILE A 46 10.52 -2.40 6.90
N GLY A 47 11.35 -3.32 7.40
CA GLY A 47 10.95 -4.26 8.44
C GLY A 47 10.47 -3.58 9.71
N VAL A 48 11.20 -2.55 10.17
CA VAL A 48 10.79 -1.75 11.33
C VAL A 48 9.47 -1.01 11.06
N ILE A 49 9.35 -0.38 9.88
CA ILE A 49 8.12 0.31 9.46
C ILE A 49 6.93 -0.66 9.42
N ALA A 50 7.13 -1.89 8.93
CA ALA A 50 6.08 -2.90 8.89
C ALA A 50 5.61 -3.30 10.30
N VAL A 51 6.51 -3.45 11.27
CA VAL A 51 6.14 -3.75 12.66
C VAL A 51 5.37 -2.59 13.29
N ILE A 52 5.81 -1.35 13.07
CA ILE A 52 5.09 -0.16 13.54
C ILE A 52 3.68 -0.13 12.92
N TYR A 53 3.58 -0.38 11.62
CA TYR A 53 2.30 -0.43 10.92
C TYR A 53 1.33 -1.44 11.53
N ILE A 54 1.80 -2.66 11.78
CA ILE A 54 0.96 -3.71 12.39
C ILE A 54 0.48 -3.27 13.77
N LYS A 55 1.37 -2.71 14.60
CA LYS A 55 1.00 -2.22 15.95
C LYS A 55 -0.04 -1.10 15.89
N VAL A 56 0.14 -0.12 15.00
CA VAL A 56 -0.82 0.98 14.82
C VAL A 56 -2.17 0.46 14.33
N PHE A 57 -2.16 -0.45 13.35
CA PHE A 57 -3.39 -1.04 12.81
C PHE A 57 -4.21 -1.74 13.89
N TYR A 58 -3.56 -2.61 14.68
CA TYR A 58 -4.23 -3.26 15.81
C TYR A 58 -4.63 -2.27 16.90
N GLY A 59 -3.80 -1.26 17.19
CA GLY A 59 -4.12 -0.21 18.14
C GLY A 59 -5.37 0.60 17.78
N VAL A 60 -5.52 1.00 16.51
CA VAL A 60 -6.72 1.70 16.01
C VAL A 60 -7.94 0.79 16.09
N LYS A 61 -7.80 -0.48 15.67
CA LYS A 61 -8.89 -1.46 15.76
C LYS A 61 -9.35 -1.65 17.21
N ASP A 62 -8.40 -1.76 18.14
CA ASP A 62 -8.70 -1.95 19.56
C ASP A 62 -9.28 -0.67 20.20
N PHE A 63 -8.84 0.51 19.76
CA PHE A 63 -9.45 1.79 20.15
C PHE A 63 -10.92 1.88 19.71
N PHE A 64 -11.23 1.56 18.45
CA PHE A 64 -12.62 1.48 17.97
C PHE A 64 -13.41 0.38 18.65
N ALA A 65 -12.77 -0.72 19.07
CA ALA A 65 -13.42 -1.78 19.84
C ALA A 65 -13.78 -1.32 21.26
N ALA A 66 -12.89 -0.60 21.94
CA ALA A 66 -13.05 -0.13 23.32
C ALA A 66 -14.17 0.91 23.50
N ILE A 67 -14.56 1.63 22.44
CA ILE A 67 -15.68 2.57 22.51
C ILE A 67 -17.00 1.80 22.65
N ASN A 68 -17.80 2.05 23.68
CA ASN A 68 -19.12 1.43 23.86
C ASN A 68 -20.21 2.06 22.96
N LEU A 69 -20.06 1.91 21.65
CA LEU A 69 -21.05 2.34 20.64
C LEU A 69 -21.66 1.14 19.91
N PRO A 70 -22.91 1.25 19.41
CA PRO A 70 -23.49 0.26 18.52
C PRO A 70 -22.61 0.08 17.28
N GLN A 71 -22.47 -1.16 16.79
CA GLN A 71 -21.58 -1.50 15.67
C GLN A 71 -21.87 -0.68 14.40
N GLN A 72 -23.15 -0.35 14.16
CA GLN A 72 -23.59 0.49 13.04
C GLN A 72 -23.05 1.92 13.14
N VAL A 73 -23.07 2.52 14.34
CA VAL A 73 -22.58 3.89 14.55
C VAL A 73 -21.07 3.95 14.42
N LYS A 74 -20.35 2.92 14.88
CA LYS A 74 -18.90 2.80 14.68
C LYS A 74 -18.53 2.73 13.20
N ALA A 75 -19.27 1.94 12.42
CA ALA A 75 -19.05 1.82 10.98
C ALA A 75 -19.30 3.13 10.25
N ILE A 76 -20.39 3.84 10.59
CA ILE A 76 -20.70 5.15 10.00
C ILE A 76 -19.64 6.19 10.36
N ALA A 77 -19.19 6.24 11.62
CA ALA A 77 -18.12 7.15 12.04
C ALA A 77 -16.79 6.85 11.32
N GLY A 78 -16.41 5.58 11.20
CA GLY A 78 -15.22 5.17 10.44
C GLY A 78 -15.31 5.53 8.96
N ALA A 79 -16.48 5.30 8.34
CA ALA A 79 -16.73 5.66 6.95
C ALA A 79 -16.72 7.18 6.74
N PHE A 80 -17.24 7.97 7.70
CA PHE A 80 -17.22 9.42 7.65
C PHE A 80 -15.79 9.98 7.76
N CYS A 81 -14.98 9.46 8.69
CA CYS A 81 -13.56 9.82 8.79
C CYS A 81 -12.80 9.45 7.52
N MET A 82 -12.97 8.24 7.00
CA MET A 82 -12.35 7.81 5.73
C MET A 82 -12.81 8.66 4.54
N GLY A 83 -14.09 9.03 4.48
CA GLY A 83 -14.64 9.90 3.45
C GLY A 83 -14.03 11.30 3.49
N LEU A 84 -13.87 11.88 4.69
CA LEU A 84 -13.21 13.17 4.86
C LEU A 84 -11.74 13.12 4.40
N ILE A 85 -11.00 12.09 4.80
CA ILE A 85 -9.59 11.91 4.40
C ILE A 85 -9.50 11.76 2.88
N GLY A 86 -10.40 10.99 2.26
CA GLY A 86 -10.43 10.77 0.81
C GLY A 86 -10.71 12.03 -0.01
N ILE A 87 -11.42 13.02 0.53
CA ILE A 87 -11.63 14.31 -0.14
C ILE A 87 -10.32 15.12 -0.18
N PHE A 88 -9.54 15.13 0.89
CA PHE A 88 -8.29 15.88 0.97
C PHE A 88 -7.12 15.17 0.25
N LEU A 89 -7.07 13.84 0.33
CA LEU A 89 -6.07 13.02 -0.33
C LEU A 89 -6.73 11.89 -1.14
N PRO A 90 -7.14 12.15 -2.39
CA PRO A 90 -7.73 11.12 -3.24
C PRO A 90 -6.76 9.98 -3.55
N GLN A 91 -5.45 10.21 -3.42
CA GLN A 91 -4.40 9.19 -3.62
C GLN A 91 -4.46 8.04 -2.60
N VAL A 92 -5.11 8.25 -1.45
CA VAL A 92 -5.36 7.21 -0.44
C VAL A 92 -6.52 6.29 -0.83
N MET A 93 -7.44 6.81 -1.66
CA MET A 93 -8.61 6.06 -2.11
C MET A 93 -8.29 5.26 -3.36
N GLY A 94 -8.02 3.97 -3.18
CA GLY A 94 -7.82 3.01 -4.26
C GLY A 94 -6.77 1.95 -3.90
N ASP A 95 -6.43 1.11 -4.88
CA ASP A 95 -5.50 -0.01 -4.69
C ASP A 95 -4.02 0.42 -4.58
N GLY A 96 -3.74 1.73 -4.69
CA GLY A 96 -2.39 2.31 -4.62
C GLY A 96 -1.58 2.20 -5.91
N TYR A 97 -2.09 1.51 -6.95
CA TYR A 97 -1.39 1.32 -8.22
C TYR A 97 -0.98 2.64 -8.90
N ALA A 98 -1.86 3.65 -8.92
CA ALA A 98 -1.56 4.95 -9.50
C ALA A 98 -0.40 5.65 -8.77
N CYS A 99 -0.42 5.63 -7.43
CA CYS A 99 0.65 6.20 -6.61
C CYS A 99 1.98 5.48 -6.83
N ILE A 100 1.97 4.14 -6.92
CA ILE A 100 3.17 3.33 -7.18
C ILE A 100 3.71 3.62 -8.59
N ASN A 101 2.84 3.73 -9.60
CA ASN A 101 3.25 4.01 -10.97
C ASN A 101 3.85 5.43 -11.12
N GLU A 102 3.24 6.44 -10.50
CA GLU A 102 3.80 7.81 -10.49
C GLU A 102 5.12 7.89 -9.69
N ALA A 103 5.24 7.11 -8.60
CA ALA A 103 6.48 6.93 -7.85
C ALA A 103 7.60 6.33 -8.69
N LEU A 104 7.29 5.30 -9.50
CA LEU A 104 8.22 4.65 -10.42
C LEU A 104 8.64 5.55 -11.59
N ASN A 105 7.76 6.44 -12.04
CA ASN A 105 8.05 7.39 -13.13
C ASN A 105 8.84 8.64 -12.68
N GLY A 106 9.25 8.72 -11.40
CA GLY A 106 10.12 9.80 -10.91
C GLY A 106 9.43 11.15 -10.73
N HIS A 107 8.10 11.21 -10.80
CA HIS A 107 7.32 12.45 -10.67
C HIS A 107 7.12 12.89 -9.21
N TYR A 108 7.52 12.08 -8.23
CA TYR A 108 7.44 12.42 -6.81
C TYR A 108 8.82 12.71 -6.20
N SER A 109 8.98 13.92 -5.67
CA SER A 109 10.09 14.29 -4.79
C SER A 109 10.06 13.43 -3.50
N LEU A 110 11.21 13.07 -2.93
CA LEU A 110 11.32 12.32 -1.67
C LEU A 110 10.45 12.90 -0.53
N THR A 111 10.25 14.21 -0.53
CA THR A 111 9.36 14.92 0.40
C THR A 111 7.90 14.46 0.29
N PHE A 112 7.42 14.14 -0.92
CA PHE A 112 6.07 13.62 -1.15
C PHE A 112 5.88 12.22 -0.57
N PHE A 113 6.91 11.35 -0.63
CA PHE A 113 6.84 10.02 0.00
C PHE A 113 6.78 10.11 1.52
N VAL A 114 7.56 11.00 2.14
CA VAL A 114 7.53 11.19 3.60
C VAL A 114 6.18 11.77 4.04
N VAL A 115 5.67 12.76 3.30
CA VAL A 115 4.34 13.33 3.57
C VAL A 115 3.26 12.27 3.40
N LEU A 116 3.27 11.48 2.32
CA LEU A 116 2.26 10.44 2.08
C LEU A 116 2.32 9.33 3.14
N ILE A 117 3.51 8.88 3.55
CA ILE A 117 3.64 7.88 4.62
C ILE A 117 3.03 8.39 5.95
N PHE A 118 3.20 9.67 6.26
CA PHE A 118 2.66 10.28 7.49
C PHE A 118 1.18 10.66 7.40
N PHE A 119 0.71 11.18 6.25
CA PHE A 119 -0.66 11.71 6.08
C PHE A 119 -1.68 10.66 5.64
N THR A 120 -1.27 9.63 4.87
CA THR A 120 -2.17 8.56 4.40
C THR A 120 -2.53 7.56 5.49
N LYS A 121 -1.76 7.53 6.59
CA LYS A 121 -1.90 6.50 7.63
C LYS A 121 -2.01 7.04 9.06
N THR A 122 -2.59 8.24 9.19
CA THR A 122 -3.26 8.70 10.43
C THR A 122 -4.76 8.63 10.22
#